data_AF-A0A3Q8ZQ96-F1
#
_entry.id   AF-A0A3Q8ZQ96-F1
#
_cell.length_a   1.000
_cell.length_b   1.000
_cell.length_c   1.000
_cell.angle_alpha   90.00
_cell.angle_beta   90.00
_cell.angle_gamma   90.00
#
_symmetry.space_group_name_H-M   'P 1'
#
loop_
_entity.id
_entity.type
_entity.pdbx_description
1 polymer ?
#
loop_
_entity_poly.entity_id
_entity_poly.type
_entity_poly.pdbx_seq_one_letter_code
_entity_poly.pdbx_strand_id
1 'polypeptide(L)' 'MSVLSSIGRIATRYAAARARYRSERILLSLPAELRKDIGVPEIFDVQNSRRARAATCSARVI' A
#
# COMPACT_ATOMS: atom_id res chain seq x y z
N MET A 1 -21.79 -20.33 12.62
CA MET A 1 -20.80 -19.23 12.67
C MET A 1 -21.44 -18.06 13.39
N SER A 2 -20.77 -17.47 14.38
CA SER A 2 -21.32 -16.31 15.10
C SER A 2 -20.94 -14.99 14.39
N VAL A 3 -21.77 -13.96 14.56
CA VAL A 3 -21.53 -12.61 14.03
C VAL A 3 -20.18 -12.06 14.54
N LEU A 4 -19.85 -12.32 15.81
CA LEU A 4 -18.58 -11.90 16.42
C LEU A 4 -17.36 -12.52 15.72
N SER A 5 -17.41 -13.80 15.36
CA SER A 5 -16.32 -14.45 14.61
C SER A 5 -16.13 -13.83 13.21
N SER A 6 -17.21 -13.46 12.54
CA SER A 6 -17.17 -12.78 11.24
C SER A 6 -16.52 -11.39 11.35
N ILE A 7 -16.90 -10.61 12.38
CA ILE A 7 -16.32 -9.30 12.66
C ILE A 7 -14.83 -9.42 12.97
N GLY A 8 -14.45 -10.37 13.84
CA GLY A 8 -13.04 -10.62 14.16
C GLY A 8 -12.20 -10.94 12.93
N ARG A 9 -12.73 -11.77 12.01
CA ARG A 9 -12.04 -12.09 10.75
C ARG A 9 -11.84 -10.86 9.86
N ILE A 10 -12.83 -9.98 9.77
CA ILE A 10 -12.73 -8.73 8.99
C ILE A 10 -11.74 -7.77 9.64
N ALA A 11 -11.79 -7.61 10.96
CA ALA A 11 -10.87 -6.76 11.71
C ALA A 11 -9.42 -7.18 11.51
N THR A 12 -9.10 -8.48 11.59
CA THR A 12 -7.75 -8.99 11.34
C THR A 12 -7.29 -8.73 9.91
N ARG A 13 -8.17 -8.93 8.91
CA ARG A 13 -7.86 -8.61 7.51
C ARG A 13 -7.60 -7.13 7.30
N TYR A 14 -8.42 -6.27 7.90
CA TYR A 14 -8.25 -4.83 7.85
C TYR A 14 -6.94 -4.40 8.50
N ALA A 15 -6.62 -4.91 9.69
CA ALA A 15 -5.38 -4.61 10.40
C ALA A 15 -4.14 -4.99 9.57
N ALA A 16 -4.15 -6.18 8.95
CA ALA A 16 -3.08 -6.63 8.07
C ALA A 16 -2.94 -5.73 6.83
N ALA A 17 -4.05 -5.37 6.18
CA ALA A 17 -4.04 -4.47 5.03
C ALA A 17 -3.53 -3.07 5.40
N ARG A 18 -3.96 -2.55 6.55
CA ARG A 18 -3.54 -1.26 7.09
C ARG A 18 -2.05 -1.24 7.45
N ALA A 19 -1.54 -2.31 8.04
CA ALA A 19 -0.11 -2.46 8.33
C ALA A 19 0.72 -2.41 7.04
N ARG A 20 0.31 -3.17 6.01
CA ARG A 20 0.97 -3.15 4.69
C ARG A 20 0.99 -1.75 4.08
N TYR A 21 -0.16 -1.07 4.06
CA TYR A 21 -0.26 0.27 3.49
C TYR A 21 0.64 1.28 4.22
N ARG A 22 0.72 1.21 5.56
CA ARG A 22 1.62 2.07 6.34
C ARG A 22 3.08 1.77 6.05
N SER A 23 3.46 0.49 5.99
CA SER A 23 4.84 0.10 5.66
C SER A 23 5.23 0.57 4.26
N GLU A 24 4.37 0.38 3.25
CA GLU A 24 4.60 0.88 1.90
C GLU A 24 4.82 2.39 1.88
N ARG A 25 3.98 3.16 2.59
CA ARG A 25 4.12 4.62 2.70
C ARG A 25 5.44 5.03 3.34
N ILE A 26 5.85 4.32 4.41
CA ILE A 26 7.13 4.59 5.08
C ILE A 26 8.29 4.27 4.14
N LEU A 27 8.30 3.10 3.49
CA LEU A 27 9.36 2.71 2.57
C LEU A 27 9.47 3.66 1.38
N LEU A 28 8.35 4.15 0.84
CA LEU A 28 8.33 5.12 -0.25
C LEU A 28 8.73 6.54 0.18
N SER A 29 8.58 6.87 1.46
CA SER A 29 9.04 8.16 2.01
C SER A 29 10.55 8.21 2.28
N LEU A 30 11.22 7.06 2.26
CA LEU A 30 12.66 7.00 2.42
C LEU A 30 13.39 7.54 1.18
N PRO A 31 14.56 8.19 1.35
CA PRO A 31 15.45 8.54 0.25
C PRO A 31 15.81 7.34 -0.63
N ALA A 32 16.06 7.59 -1.92
CA ALA A 32 16.33 6.54 -2.90
C ALA A 32 17.60 5.74 -2.56
N GLU A 33 18.63 6.34 -1.95
CA GLU A 33 19.83 5.60 -1.52
C GLU A 33 19.48 4.56 -0.44
N LEU A 34 18.78 4.96 0.62
CA LEU A 34 18.42 4.05 1.71
C LEU A 34 17.48 2.92 1.27
N ARG A 35 16.62 3.19 0.28
CA ARG A 35 15.74 2.16 -0.29
C ARG A 35 16.54 1.07 -1.02
N LYS A 36 17.62 1.46 -1.71
CA LYS A 36 18.54 0.53 -2.38
C LYS A 36 19.32 -0.31 -1.37
N ASP A 37 19.77 0.31 -0.28
CA ASP A 37 20.54 -0.37 0.77
C ASP A 37 19.73 -1.44 1.53
N ILE A 38 18.42 -1.22 1.69
CA ILE A 38 17.50 -2.16 2.35
C ILE A 38 16.98 -3.24 1.38
N GLY A 39 17.30 -3.14 0.08
CA GLY A 39 16.82 -4.06 -0.96
C GLY A 39 15.35 -3.85 -1.34
N VAL A 40 14.79 -2.66 -1.13
CA VAL A 40 13.44 -2.31 -1.59
C VAL A 40 13.47 -2.13 -3.11
N PRO A 41 12.80 -2.99 -3.90
CA PRO A 41 13.00 -3.00 -5.35
C PRO A 41 12.39 -1.77 -6.03
N GLU A 42 13.05 -1.27 -7.08
CA GLU A 42 12.59 -0.15 -7.95
C GLU A 42 11.21 -0.41 -8.58
N ILE A 43 10.77 -1.67 -8.61
CA ILE A 43 9.44 -2.09 -9.02
C ILE A 43 8.35 -1.37 -8.22
N PHE A 44 8.60 -1.03 -6.94
CA PHE A 44 7.67 -0.25 -6.12
C PHE A 44 7.45 1.17 -6.67
N ASP A 45 8.48 1.81 -7.23
CA ASP A 45 8.34 3.13 -7.85
C ASP A 45 7.54 3.07 -9.14
N VAL A 46 7.75 2.04 -9.96
CA VAL A 46 6.99 1.82 -11.20
C VAL A 46 5.52 1.53 -10.89
N GLN A 47 5.22 0.73 -9.87
CA GLN A 47 3.85 0.46 -9.45
C GLN A 47 3.18 1.69 -8.84
N ASN A 48 3.88 2.46 -8.02
CA ASN A 48 3.36 3.69 -7.43
C ASN A 48 3.09 4.76 -8.50
N SER A 49 4.00 4.95 -9.46
CA SER A 49 3.79 5.86 -10.59
C SER A 49 2.65 5.41 -11.50
N ARG A 50 2.48 4.10 -11.74
CA ARG A 50 1.28 3.56 -12.40
C ARG A 50 0.00 3.82 -11.61
N ARG A 51 0.01 3.66 -10.29
CA ARG A 51 -1.16 3.92 -9.42
C ARG A 51 -1.50 5.41 -9.36
N ALA A 52 -0.49 6.27 -9.24
CA ALA A 52 -0.64 7.71 -9.29
C ALA A 52 -1.22 8.15 -10.64
N ARG A 53 -0.70 7.62 -11.75
CA ARG A 53 -1.19 7.89 -13.10
C ARG A 53 -2.61 7.37 -13.34
N ALA A 54 -2.94 6.18 -12.82
CA ALA A 54 -4.30 5.64 -12.87
C ALA A 54 -5.29 6.49 -12.04
N ALA A 55 -4.85 7.00 -10.88
CA ALA A 55 -5.65 7.93 -10.08
C ALA A 55 -5.87 9.27 -10.80
N THR A 56 -4.87 9.79 -11.52
CA THR A 56 -5.02 11.01 -12.34
C THR A 56 -5.93 10.78 -13.55
N CYS A 57 -5.89 9.61 -14.19
CA CYS A 57 -6.81 9.27 -15.29
C CYS A 57 -8.25 9.10 -14.80
N SER A 58 -8.45 8.57 -13.59
CA SER A 58 -9.78 8.47 -12.96
C SER A 58 -10.36 9.83 -12.56
N ALA A 59 -9.51 10.82 -12.25
CA ALA A 59 -9.93 12.17 -11.86
C ALA A 59 -10.34 13.05 -13.05
N ARG A 60 -10.09 12.63 -14.30
CA ARG A 60 -10.43 13.39 -15.52
C ARG A 60 -11.75 12.94 -16.18
N VAL A 61 -12.49 12.02 -15.55
CA VAL A 61 -13.78 11.46 -16.04
C VAL A 61 -14.98 12.03 -15.27
N ILE A 62 -14.81 13.09 -14.48
CA ILE A 62 -15.92 13.84 -13.87
C ILE A 62 -16.05 15.19 -14.56
#